data_AF-H9V917-F1
#
_entry.id   AF-H9V917-F1
#
_cell.length_a   1.000
_cell.length_b   1.000
_cell.length_c   1.000
_cell.angle_alpha   90.00
_cell.angle_beta   90.00
_cell.angle_gamma   90.00
#
_symmetry.space_group_name_H-M   'P 1'
#
loop_
_entity.id
_entity.type
_entity.pdbx_description
1 polymer ?
#
loop_
_entity_poly.entity_id
_entity_poly.type
_entity_poly.pdbx_seq_one_letter_code
_entity_poly.pdbx_strand_id
1 'polypeptide(L)'
;AVYLVLTSIDVTVEGFCMSCGFHTSLSPTKNLLVPYVWVGNSEIQCPGQCAWPFHQPIYGPQTPPLVAPNGDMGIDGMIINIASVVAGAATNPFNTGYFQGDPAAPLEAVSTCPGIYGKGAYPGFPGELLVDKTTG
;
A
#
# COMPACT_ATOMS: atom_id res chain seq x y z
N ALA A 1 -11.99 -12.50 11.92
CA ALA A 1 -11.28 -12.81 10.66
C ALA A 1 -11.24 -11.56 9.80
N VAL A 2 -10.19 -11.37 9.00
CA VAL A 2 -10.10 -10.33 7.98
C VAL A 2 -9.95 -11.06 6.64
N TYR A 3 -10.71 -10.65 5.63
CA TYR A 3 -10.63 -11.23 4.29
C TYR A 3 -9.71 -10.38 3.42
N LEU A 4 -8.80 -11.01 2.70
CA LEU A 4 -7.91 -10.32 1.76
C LEU A 4 -8.36 -10.63 0.33
N VAL A 5 -8.70 -9.57 -0.40
CA VAL A 5 -9.11 -9.62 -1.81
C VAL A 5 -7.99 -8.99 -2.64
N LEU A 6 -7.45 -9.75 -3.57
CA LEU A 6 -6.39 -9.29 -4.46
C LEU A 6 -6.93 -9.30 -5.89
N THR A 7 -6.69 -8.23 -6.65
CA THR A 7 -7.01 -8.24 -8.09
C THR A 7 -5.80 -8.59 -8.92
N SER A 8 -6.05 -9.34 -9.99
CA SER A 8 -5.04 -9.72 -10.98
C SER A 8 -4.60 -8.50 -11.81
N ILE A 9 -3.47 -8.66 -12.50
CA ILE A 9 -2.86 -7.64 -13.38
C ILE A 9 -3.79 -7.18 -14.52
N ASP A 10 -4.68 -8.05 -14.97
CA ASP A 10 -5.63 -7.82 -16.07
C ASP A 10 -6.98 -7.24 -15.59
N VAL A 11 -7.12 -6.96 -14.29
CA VAL A 11 -8.32 -6.34 -13.72
C VAL A 11 -8.07 -4.86 -13.48
N THR A 12 -8.77 -4.03 -14.26
CA THR A 12 -8.76 -2.58 -14.05
C THR A 12 -9.77 -2.19 -12.97
N VAL A 13 -9.32 -1.49 -11.94
CA VAL A 13 -10.19 -0.97 -10.88
C VAL A 13 -10.25 0.55 -10.92
N GLU A 14 -11.47 1.10 -10.88
CA GLU A 14 -11.71 2.53 -10.79
C GLU A 14 -11.13 3.08 -9.48
N GLY A 15 -10.43 4.21 -9.56
CA GLY A 15 -9.82 4.84 -8.40
C GLY A 15 -8.57 4.14 -7.85
N PHE A 16 -8.07 3.07 -8.46
CA PHE A 16 -6.83 2.39 -8.03
C PHE A 16 -5.63 3.35 -7.94
N CYS A 17 -5.55 4.31 -8.86
CA CYS A 17 -4.49 5.32 -8.86
C CYS A 17 -4.65 6.39 -7.76
N MET A 18 -5.79 6.42 -7.05
CA MET A 18 -5.97 7.26 -5.87
C MET A 18 -5.51 6.53 -4.61
N SER A 19 -5.83 5.24 -4.51
CA SER A 19 -5.32 4.36 -3.46
C SER A 19 -5.10 2.95 -4.00
N CYS A 20 -3.90 2.43 -3.80
CA CYS A 20 -3.47 1.11 -4.28
C CYS A 20 -4.15 -0.04 -3.52
N GLY A 21 -4.88 0.28 -2.45
CA GLY A 21 -5.67 -0.64 -1.66
C GLY A 21 -6.51 0.11 -0.62
N PHE A 22 -7.43 -0.60 0.03
CA PHE A 22 -8.21 -0.06 1.14
C PHE A 22 -8.71 -1.19 2.04
N HIS A 23 -9.02 -0.86 3.29
CA HIS A 23 -9.80 -1.73 4.15
C HIS A 23 -11.17 -1.10 4.39
N THR A 24 -12.17 -1.95 4.54
CA THR A 24 -13.53 -1.52 4.91
C THR A 24 -14.28 -2.72 5.48
N SER A 25 -15.56 -2.56 5.79
CA SER A 25 -16.38 -3.63 6.33
C SER A 25 -17.66 -3.83 5.54
N LEU A 26 -18.08 -5.10 5.45
CA LEU A 26 -19.32 -5.53 4.84
C LEU A 26 -20.27 -6.00 5.93
N SER A 27 -21.56 -5.75 5.75
CA SER A 27 -22.61 -6.27 6.62
C SER A 27 -23.43 -7.34 5.89
N PRO A 28 -22.90 -8.58 5.72
CA PRO A 28 -23.62 -9.65 5.03
C PRO A 28 -24.93 -10.03 5.72
N THR A 29 -25.05 -9.79 7.03
CA THR A 29 -26.32 -9.88 7.77
C THR A 29 -26.39 -8.74 8.78
N LYS A 30 -27.59 -8.43 9.29
CA LYS A 30 -27.82 -7.32 10.25
C LYS A 30 -26.92 -7.36 11.50
N ASN A 31 -26.46 -8.54 11.91
CA ASN A 31 -25.69 -8.73 13.15
C ASN A 31 -24.24 -9.16 12.89
N LEU A 32 -23.79 -9.13 11.65
CA LEU A 32 -22.44 -9.55 11.28
C LEU A 32 -21.78 -8.45 10.46
N LEU A 33 -20.74 -7.86 11.03
CA LEU A 33 -19.85 -6.93 10.34
C LEU A 33 -18.51 -7.64 10.08
N VAL A 34 -18.10 -7.67 8.82
CA VAL A 34 -16.92 -8.40 8.37
C VAL A 34 -15.92 -7.42 7.77
N PRO A 35 -14.74 -7.23 8.38
CA PRO A 35 -13.69 -6.42 7.79
C PRO A 35 -13.04 -7.18 6.62
N TYR A 36 -12.76 -6.47 5.55
CA TYR A 36 -11.96 -6.97 4.44
C TYR A 36 -10.99 -5.91 3.95
N VAL A 37 -9.93 -6.40 3.31
CA VAL A 37 -8.88 -5.63 2.67
C VAL A 37 -8.96 -5.93 1.18
N TRP A 38 -8.81 -4.89 0.37
CA TRP A 38 -8.54 -5.02 -1.05
C TRP A 38 -7.20 -4.37 -1.39
N VAL A 39 -6.40 -5.05 -2.23
CA VAL A 39 -5.19 -4.50 -2.85
C VAL A 39 -5.20 -4.88 -4.33
N GLY A 40 -4.98 -3.90 -5.19
CA GLY A 40 -4.86 -4.14 -6.62
C GLY A 40 -3.43 -4.42 -7.07
N ASN A 41 -3.28 -5.04 -8.23
CA ASN A 41 -1.95 -5.30 -8.80
C ASN A 41 -1.25 -3.99 -9.18
N SER A 42 -0.02 -3.81 -8.68
CA SER A 42 0.74 -2.57 -8.82
C SER A 42 1.47 -2.40 -10.16
N GLU A 43 1.42 -3.38 -11.06
CA GLU A 43 2.31 -3.41 -12.24
C GLU A 43 1.90 -2.46 -13.36
N ILE A 44 0.59 -2.37 -13.67
CA ILE A 44 0.13 -1.69 -14.90
C ILE A 44 -0.51 -0.33 -14.65
N GLN A 45 -1.57 -0.26 -13.83
CA GLN A 45 -2.42 0.94 -13.80
C GLN A 45 -1.68 2.19 -13.30
N CYS A 46 -0.90 2.07 -12.21
CA CYS A 46 -0.18 3.18 -11.58
C CYS A 46 1.12 2.72 -10.89
N PRO A 47 2.09 2.13 -11.62
CA PRO A 47 3.29 1.55 -11.02
C PRO A 47 4.15 2.57 -10.28
N GLY A 48 4.23 3.81 -10.76
CA GLY A 48 4.99 4.86 -10.08
C GLY A 48 4.44 5.30 -8.72
N GLN A 49 3.23 4.86 -8.35
CA GLN A 49 2.66 5.08 -7.02
C GLN A 49 2.55 3.77 -6.25
N CYS A 50 2.05 2.71 -6.89
CA CYS A 50 1.70 1.46 -6.21
C CYS A 50 2.85 0.44 -6.18
N ALA A 51 3.86 0.58 -7.03
CA ALA A 51 5.06 -0.26 -7.04
C ALA A 51 6.31 0.50 -6.58
N TRP A 52 6.20 1.77 -6.21
CA TRP A 52 7.32 2.50 -5.62
C TRP A 52 7.73 1.84 -4.27
N PRO A 53 9.03 1.64 -3.98
CA PRO A 53 10.22 2.20 -4.65
C PRO A 53 10.82 1.33 -5.78
N PHE A 54 10.12 0.28 -6.23
CA PHE A 54 10.57 -0.64 -7.30
C PHE A 54 10.19 -0.16 -8.70
N HIS A 55 9.47 0.96 -8.80
CA HIS A 55 9.24 1.70 -10.03
C HIS A 55 9.53 3.20 -9.81
N GLN A 56 9.81 3.92 -10.90
CA GLN A 56 10.06 5.38 -10.83
C GLN A 56 8.84 6.11 -10.25
N PRO A 57 9.02 6.99 -9.24
CA PRO A 57 7.92 7.69 -8.60
C PRO A 57 7.27 8.70 -9.54
N ILE A 58 5.97 8.96 -9.34
CA ILE A 58 5.24 10.01 -10.08
C ILE A 58 5.77 11.42 -9.72
N TYR A 59 6.24 11.62 -8.48
CA TYR A 59 6.73 12.90 -7.97
C TYR A 59 8.01 12.75 -7.16
N GLY A 60 8.78 13.83 -7.03
CA GLY A 60 10.04 13.83 -6.29
C GLY A 60 11.24 13.39 -7.15
N PRO A 61 12.39 13.07 -6.53
CA PRO A 61 13.59 12.65 -7.24
C PRO A 61 13.34 11.45 -8.16
N GLN A 62 13.77 11.57 -9.43
CA GLN A 62 13.66 10.52 -10.43
C GLN A 62 14.89 9.60 -10.41
N THR A 63 15.29 9.19 -9.20
CA THR A 63 16.39 8.23 -9.04
C THR A 63 16.02 6.88 -9.66
N PRO A 64 17.00 6.09 -10.11
CA PRO A 64 16.73 4.72 -10.57
C PRO A 64 15.91 3.95 -9.53
N PRO A 65 14.90 3.17 -9.95
CA PRO A 65 14.12 2.33 -9.04
C PRO A 65 15.01 1.31 -8.34
N LEU A 66 14.58 0.87 -7.17
CA LEU A 66 15.20 -0.25 -6.48
C LEU A 66 14.87 -1.56 -7.19
N VAL A 67 15.73 -2.56 -6.99
CA VAL A 67 15.46 -3.92 -7.45
C VAL A 67 14.39 -4.52 -6.55
N ALA A 68 13.32 -5.03 -7.17
CA ALA A 68 12.27 -5.76 -6.47
C ALA A 68 12.86 -7.05 -5.86
N PRO A 69 12.78 -7.27 -4.53
CA PRO A 69 13.34 -8.46 -3.88
C PRO A 69 12.91 -9.80 -4.48
N ASN A 70 11.71 -9.88 -5.01
CA ASN A 70 11.16 -11.08 -5.65
C ASN A 70 11.29 -11.06 -7.19
N GLY A 71 11.94 -10.04 -7.74
CA GLY A 71 12.11 -9.85 -9.19
C GLY A 71 10.84 -9.38 -9.92
N ASP A 72 9.74 -9.17 -9.20
CA ASP A 72 8.45 -8.70 -9.72
C ASP A 72 8.02 -7.44 -8.95
N MET A 73 8.16 -6.28 -9.59
CA MET A 73 7.81 -4.99 -8.98
C MET A 73 6.31 -4.87 -8.67
N GLY A 74 5.45 -5.54 -9.44
CA GLY A 74 4.00 -5.53 -9.25
C GLY A 74 3.64 -6.24 -7.95
N ILE A 75 4.18 -7.44 -7.74
CA ILE A 75 3.96 -8.23 -6.53
C ILE A 75 4.62 -7.59 -5.32
N ASP A 76 5.86 -7.12 -5.41
CA ASP A 76 6.52 -6.48 -4.26
C ASP A 76 5.86 -5.14 -3.89
N GLY A 77 5.35 -4.41 -4.89
CA GLY A 77 4.45 -3.27 -4.68
C GLY A 77 3.15 -3.68 -3.96
N MET A 78 2.51 -4.78 -4.38
CA MET A 78 1.34 -5.31 -3.68
C MET A 78 1.66 -5.66 -2.24
N ILE A 79 2.82 -6.28 -1.94
CA ILE A 79 3.21 -6.65 -0.58
C ILE A 79 3.31 -5.42 0.34
N ILE A 80 3.89 -4.32 -0.15
CA ILE A 80 3.93 -3.05 0.60
C ILE A 80 2.50 -2.56 0.92
N ASN A 81 1.62 -2.58 -0.08
CA ASN A 81 0.23 -2.13 0.08
C ASN A 81 -0.58 -3.06 1.00
N ILE A 82 -0.40 -4.38 0.89
CA ILE A 82 -1.01 -5.38 1.78
C ILE A 82 -0.59 -5.09 3.22
N ALA A 83 0.70 -4.90 3.49
CA ALA A 83 1.18 -4.61 4.83
C ALA A 83 0.53 -3.33 5.41
N SER A 84 0.45 -2.26 4.60
CA SER A 84 -0.15 -1.00 5.01
C SER A 84 -1.64 -1.14 5.33
N VAL A 85 -2.39 -1.76 4.44
CA VAL A 85 -3.85 -1.83 4.53
C VAL A 85 -4.31 -2.89 5.55
N VAL A 86 -3.59 -4.01 5.69
CA VAL A 86 -3.86 -5.01 6.73
C VAL A 86 -3.57 -4.43 8.12
N ALA A 87 -2.52 -3.63 8.28
CA ALA A 87 -2.27 -2.94 9.54
C ALA A 87 -3.41 -1.96 9.88
N GLY A 88 -3.89 -1.18 8.89
CA GLY A 88 -5.09 -0.35 9.03
C GLY A 88 -6.31 -1.16 9.46
N ALA A 89 -6.59 -2.29 8.78
CA ALA A 89 -7.68 -3.19 9.14
C ALA A 89 -7.53 -3.80 10.54
N ALA A 90 -6.31 -4.06 11.00
CA ALA A 90 -6.06 -4.63 12.32
C ALA A 90 -6.29 -3.59 13.43
N THR A 91 -5.94 -2.33 13.20
CA THR A 91 -6.06 -1.26 14.21
C THR A 91 -7.38 -0.49 14.12
N ASN A 92 -8.03 -0.50 12.96
CA ASN A 92 -9.25 0.24 12.67
C ASN A 92 -10.25 -0.55 11.78
N PRO A 93 -10.60 -1.81 12.11
CA PRO A 93 -11.35 -2.71 11.22
C PRO A 93 -12.72 -2.19 10.73
N PHE A 94 -13.32 -1.24 11.46
CA PHE A 94 -14.68 -0.74 11.24
C PHE A 94 -14.75 0.78 11.12
N ASN A 95 -13.62 1.45 10.90
CA ASN A 95 -13.51 2.91 10.86
C ASN A 95 -13.94 3.63 12.16
N THR A 96 -13.90 2.92 13.29
CA THR A 96 -14.21 3.43 14.65
C THR A 96 -13.14 3.04 15.68
N GLY A 97 -11.98 2.58 15.22
CA GLY A 97 -10.86 2.12 16.02
C GLY A 97 -9.78 3.19 16.16
N TYR A 98 -8.52 2.81 15.87
CA TYR A 98 -7.36 3.69 16.03
C TYR A 98 -7.03 4.45 14.74
N PHE A 99 -7.25 5.76 14.77
CA PHE A 99 -6.88 6.70 13.71
C PHE A 99 -6.76 8.12 14.27
N GLN A 100 -6.18 9.03 13.48
CA GLN A 100 -6.10 10.46 13.77
C GLN A 100 -6.80 11.28 12.68
N GLY A 101 -7.50 12.35 13.07
CA GLY A 101 -8.15 13.29 12.15
C GLY A 101 -9.62 12.97 11.88
N ASP A 102 -10.10 13.36 10.70
CA ASP A 102 -11.48 13.13 10.28
C ASP A 102 -11.70 11.63 9.95
N PRO A 103 -12.72 10.96 10.49
CA PRO A 103 -13.05 9.57 10.13
C PRO A 103 -13.31 9.35 8.63
N ALA A 104 -13.66 10.40 7.87
CA ALA A 104 -13.80 10.34 6.41
C ALA A 104 -12.45 10.42 5.67
N ALA A 105 -11.37 10.84 6.35
CA ALA A 105 -10.01 10.88 5.83
C ALA A 105 -8.99 10.56 6.95
N PRO A 106 -9.04 9.34 7.51
CA PRO A 106 -8.27 9.00 8.70
C PRO A 106 -6.79 8.83 8.38
N LEU A 107 -5.93 9.40 9.22
CA LEU A 107 -4.51 9.04 9.29
C LEU A 107 -4.36 7.81 10.20
N GLU A 108 -3.91 6.70 9.65
CA GLU A 108 -3.79 5.41 10.34
C GLU A 108 -2.33 5.03 10.57
N ALA A 109 -2.10 3.95 11.30
CA ALA A 109 -0.77 3.57 11.79
C ALA A 109 0.32 3.53 10.71
N VAL A 110 0.00 2.99 9.52
CA VAL A 110 0.99 2.84 8.43
C VAL A 110 0.85 3.93 7.37
N SER A 111 -0.30 4.62 7.28
CA SER A 111 -0.48 5.74 6.34
C SER A 111 0.09 7.07 6.85
N THR A 112 0.56 7.11 8.09
CA THR A 112 1.23 8.30 8.67
C THR A 112 2.60 8.57 8.05
N CYS A 113 3.37 7.52 7.74
CA CYS A 113 4.74 7.62 7.22
C CYS A 113 4.93 6.76 5.96
N PRO A 114 4.15 6.98 4.89
CA PRO A 114 4.24 6.15 3.69
C PRO A 114 5.60 6.36 3.03
N GLY A 115 6.28 5.25 2.74
CA GLY A 115 7.55 5.27 2.03
C GLY A 115 8.76 5.77 2.82
N ILE A 116 8.63 5.95 4.13
CA ILE A 116 9.73 6.32 5.02
C ILE A 116 10.40 5.03 5.51
N TYR A 117 11.34 4.50 4.72
CA TYR A 117 12.00 3.22 5.01
C TYR A 117 13.38 3.38 5.67
N GLY A 118 14.12 4.41 5.29
CA GLY A 118 15.48 4.66 5.76
C GLY A 118 15.68 6.06 6.35
N LYS A 119 16.87 6.29 6.87
CA LYS A 119 17.27 7.59 7.42
C LYS A 119 17.24 8.66 6.31
N GLY A 120 16.70 9.83 6.64
CA GLY A 120 16.65 10.97 5.71
C GLY A 120 15.64 10.82 4.58
N ALA A 121 14.69 9.89 4.67
CA ALA A 121 13.62 9.73 3.69
C ALA A 121 12.75 10.99 3.57
N TYR A 122 12.26 11.25 2.35
CA TYR A 122 11.34 12.33 2.00
C TYR A 122 10.59 11.95 0.72
N PRO A 123 9.54 12.68 0.28
CA PRO A 123 8.77 12.30 -0.91
C PRO A 123 9.66 12.05 -2.14
N GLY A 124 9.62 10.81 -2.65
CA GLY A 124 10.42 10.31 -3.78
C GLY A 124 11.83 9.81 -3.44
N PHE A 125 12.26 9.87 -2.18
CA PHE A 125 13.51 9.26 -1.69
C PHE A 125 13.22 8.34 -0.49
N PRO A 126 13.42 7.02 -0.61
CA PRO A 126 13.05 6.06 0.44
C PRO A 126 13.93 6.13 1.69
N GLY A 127 14.98 6.94 1.66
CA GLY A 127 16.00 7.04 2.71
C GLY A 127 17.26 6.26 2.37
N GLU A 128 18.23 6.32 3.28
CA GLU A 128 19.43 5.47 3.23
C GLU A 128 19.04 4.02 3.55
N LEU A 129 18.93 3.19 2.51
CA LEU A 129 18.57 1.78 2.64
C LEU A 129 19.81 0.88 2.69
N LEU A 130 19.66 -0.27 3.36
CA LEU A 130 20.58 -1.37 3.21
C LEU A 130 20.31 -2.03 1.86
N VAL A 131 21.34 -2.11 1.01
CA VAL A 131 21.28 -2.74 -0.31
C VAL A 131 22.23 -3.92 -0.36
N ASP A 132 21.85 -4.98 -1.08
CA ASP A 132 22.77 -6.07 -1.34
C ASP A 132 23.81 -5.61 -2.37
N LYS A 133 25.10 -5.87 -2.10
CA LYS A 133 26.18 -5.37 -2.98
C LYS A 133 26.20 -6.05 -4.35
N THR A 134 25.58 -7.22 -4.47
CA THR A 134 25.58 -8.08 -5.65
C THR A 134 24.29 -7.94 -6.45
N THR A 135 23.14 -7.90 -5.78
CA THR A 135 21.82 -7.84 -6.45
C THR A 135 21.20 -6.46 -6.47
N GLY A 136 21.75 -5.50 -5.72
CA GLY A 136 21.12 -4.21 -5.46
C GLY A 136 20.07 -4.30 -4.35
#